data_AF-A0A7X8E3B0-F1
#
_entry.id   AF-A0A7X8E3B0-F1
#
_cell.length_a   1.000
_cell.length_b   1.000
_cell.length_c   1.000
_cell.angle_alpha   90.00
_cell.angle_beta   90.00
_cell.angle_gamma   90.00
#
_symmetry.space_group_name_H-M   'P 1'
#
loop_
_entity.id
_entity.type
_entity.pdbx_description
1 polymer ?
#
loop_
_entity_poly.entity_id
_entity_poly.type
_entity_poly.pdbx_seq_one_letter_code
_entity_poly.pdbx_strand_id
1 'polypeptide(L)'
;WGLIITEDYNVTPEGRGFSATAGLWNDDQIKSHTQLPERVHKYGAIILAQIYHCGRQTTTEAIPDGYNIRSTSALMSPFGNEIPKPFTTEEVKALVQRYGDAALRARKCGFD
;
A
#
# COMPACT_ATOMS: atom_id res chain seq x y z
N TRP A 1 -14.22 20.72 12.21
CA TRP A 1 -13.30 19.58 12.42
C TRP A 1 -13.69 18.48 11.45
N GLY A 2 -12.75 18.00 10.65
CA GLY A 2 -12.97 16.96 9.64
C GLY A 2 -11.81 15.97 9.63
N LEU A 3 -12.13 14.71 9.32
CA LEU A 3 -11.18 13.62 9.13
C LEU A 3 -11.24 13.18 7.67
N ILE A 4 -10.07 13.10 7.04
CA ILE A 4 -9.90 12.52 5.70
C ILE A 4 -9.10 11.23 5.85
N ILE A 5 -9.53 10.19 5.15
CA ILE A 5 -8.71 8.99 4.93
C ILE A 5 -8.48 8.93 3.43
N THR A 6 -7.22 8.83 3.03
CA THR A 6 -6.85 8.71 1.62
C THR A 6 -7.32 7.40 1.02
N GLU A 7 -7.29 7.32 -0.32
CA GLU A 7 -7.27 6.05 -1.02
C GLU A 7 -6.05 5.18 -0.63
N ASP A 8 -6.00 3.96 -1.17
CA ASP A 8 -4.97 2.97 -0.85
C ASP A 8 -3.54 3.45 -1.19
N TYR A 9 -2.65 3.29 -0.21
CA TYR A 9 -1.20 3.41 -0.35
C TYR A 9 -0.54 2.06 -0.17
N ASN A 10 0.08 1.54 -1.23
CA ASN A 10 0.70 0.22 -1.20
C ASN A 10 1.95 0.20 -0.32
N VAL A 11 2.08 -0.84 0.50
CA VAL A 11 3.25 -1.06 1.38
C VAL A 11 4.39 -1.81 0.68
N THR A 12 4.11 -2.42 -0.47
CA THR A 12 5.08 -3.08 -1.36
C THR A 12 4.76 -2.79 -2.83
N PRO A 13 5.72 -2.89 -3.76
CA PRO A 13 5.47 -2.72 -5.19
C PRO A 13 4.42 -3.70 -5.76
N GLU A 14 4.41 -4.94 -5.30
CA GLU A 14 3.49 -6.01 -5.71
C GLU A 14 2.17 -6.03 -4.93
N GLY A 15 2.01 -5.13 -3.96
CA GLY A 15 0.80 -4.99 -3.15
C GLY A 15 -0.33 -4.24 -3.86
N ARG A 16 -0.15 -3.83 -5.12
CA ARG A 16 -1.07 -2.98 -5.88
C ARG A 16 -2.39 -3.67 -6.17
N GLY A 17 -3.51 -2.98 -5.97
CA GLY A 17 -4.81 -3.43 -6.53
C GLY A 17 -5.05 -2.91 -7.95
N PHE A 18 -4.43 -1.78 -8.30
CA PHE A 18 -4.54 -1.13 -9.60
C PHE A 18 -3.19 -0.56 -10.01
N SER A 19 -2.88 -0.54 -11.31
CA SER A 19 -1.56 -0.16 -11.84
C SER A 19 -1.08 1.24 -11.44
N ALA A 20 -2.01 2.17 -11.17
CA ALA A 20 -1.74 3.57 -10.85
C ALA A 20 -1.95 3.95 -9.37
N THR A 21 -2.01 2.96 -8.46
CA THR A 21 -2.16 3.22 -7.02
C THR A 21 -0.88 3.80 -6.41
N ALA A 22 -1.02 4.76 -5.50
CA ALA A 22 0.09 5.37 -4.78
C ALA A 22 0.79 4.36 -3.86
N GLY A 23 1.95 4.71 -3.30
CA GLY A 23 2.51 3.86 -2.25
C GLY A 23 3.64 4.48 -1.45
N LEU A 24 4.00 3.74 -0.41
CA LEU A 24 4.95 4.13 0.63
C LEU A 24 5.89 2.95 0.95
N TRP A 25 6.37 2.27 -0.10
CA TRP A 25 7.26 1.11 0.03
C TRP A 25 8.75 1.49 0.03
N ASN A 26 9.10 2.71 -0.43
CA ASN A 26 10.47 3.22 -0.37
C ASN A 26 10.53 4.72 0.00
N ASP A 27 11.71 5.19 0.38
CA ASP A 27 11.91 6.55 0.89
C ASP A 27 11.84 7.62 -0.21
N ASP A 28 12.08 7.26 -1.47
CA ASP A 28 11.99 8.18 -2.62
C ASP A 28 10.56 8.71 -2.83
N GLN A 29 9.55 7.97 -2.35
CA GLN A 29 8.14 8.35 -2.42
C GLN A 29 7.74 9.42 -1.40
N ILE A 30 8.55 9.69 -0.36
CA ILE A 30 8.13 10.59 0.72
C ILE A 30 7.85 11.99 0.20
N LYS A 31 8.78 12.54 -0.59
CA LYS A 31 8.70 13.93 -1.08
C LYS A 31 7.46 14.18 -1.94
N SER A 32 7.03 13.21 -2.75
CA SER A 32 5.85 13.35 -3.59
C SER A 32 4.54 13.40 -2.81
N HIS A 33 4.52 12.92 -1.57
CA HIS A 33 3.31 12.80 -0.76
C HIS A 33 3.16 13.86 0.34
N THR A 34 4.12 14.78 0.51
CA THR A 34 4.04 15.81 1.58
C THR A 34 3.00 16.90 1.31
N GLN A 35 2.79 17.25 0.03
CA GLN A 35 1.94 18.39 -0.31
C GLN A 35 0.46 18.19 0.05
N LEU A 36 -0.01 16.94 0.08
CA LEU A 36 -1.42 16.65 0.37
C LEU A 36 -1.74 16.91 1.85
N PRO A 37 -1.04 16.29 2.83
CA PRO A 37 -1.22 16.61 4.24
C PRO A 37 -1.04 18.11 4.54
N GLU A 38 0.02 18.73 4.02
CA GLU A 38 0.27 20.16 4.19
C GLU A 38 -0.93 21.03 3.75
N ARG A 39 -1.59 20.67 2.66
CA ARG A 39 -2.78 21.41 2.18
C ARG A 39 -3.99 21.17 3.05
N VAL A 40 -4.22 19.95 3.52
CA VAL A 40 -5.37 19.62 4.40
C VAL A 40 -5.23 20.34 5.74
N HIS A 41 -4.02 20.34 6.31
CA HIS A 41 -3.74 21.01 7.59
C HIS A 41 -3.97 22.52 7.54
N LYS A 42 -3.81 23.19 6.38
CA LYS A 42 -4.15 24.62 6.21
C LYS A 42 -5.62 24.95 6.51
N TYR A 43 -6.50 23.96 6.46
CA TYR A 43 -7.93 24.10 6.76
C TYR A 43 -8.32 23.51 8.13
N GLY A 44 -7.35 23.12 8.96
CA GLY A 44 -7.58 22.60 10.31
C GLY A 44 -8.26 21.22 10.34
N ALA A 45 -8.15 20.45 9.27
CA ALA A 45 -8.59 19.06 9.21
C ALA A 45 -7.41 18.09 9.42
N ILE A 46 -7.70 16.85 9.79
CA ILE A 46 -6.71 15.77 9.91
C ILE A 46 -6.82 14.81 8.73
N ILE A 47 -5.72 14.15 8.38
CA ILE A 47 -5.64 13.21 7.27
C ILE A 47 -4.78 11.98 7.59
N LEU A 48 -5.34 10.80 7.35
CA LEU A 48 -4.68 9.52 7.53
C LEU A 48 -4.35 8.86 6.18
N ALA A 49 -3.21 8.17 6.14
CA ALA A 49 -2.84 7.31 5.02
C ALA A 49 -3.45 5.91 5.17
N GLN A 50 -4.27 5.46 4.21
CA GLN A 50 -4.75 4.08 4.18
C GLN A 50 -3.66 3.17 3.62
N ILE A 51 -2.82 2.59 4.48
CA ILE A 51 -1.78 1.65 4.03
C ILE A 51 -2.35 0.26 3.74
N TYR A 52 -1.91 -0.33 2.63
CA TYR A 52 -2.62 -1.43 1.98
C TYR A 52 -1.71 -2.44 1.28
N HIS A 53 -2.20 -3.67 1.15
CA HIS A 53 -1.67 -4.71 0.27
C HIS A 53 -2.84 -5.53 -0.28
N CYS A 54 -2.99 -5.58 -1.60
CA CYS A 54 -4.15 -6.19 -2.28
C CYS A 54 -4.22 -7.71 -2.17
N GLY A 55 -3.07 -8.36 -2.04
CA GLY A 55 -3.01 -9.81 -1.96
C GLY A 55 -3.60 -10.43 -3.22
N ARG A 56 -4.45 -11.46 -3.09
CA ARG A 56 -5.02 -12.19 -4.24
C ARG A 56 -6.05 -11.43 -5.08
N GLN A 57 -6.36 -10.18 -4.74
CA GLN A 57 -7.22 -9.32 -5.57
C GLN A 57 -6.40 -8.43 -6.50
N THR A 58 -5.07 -8.61 -6.56
CA THR A 58 -4.22 -8.00 -7.59
C THR A 58 -4.29 -8.78 -8.91
N THR A 59 -3.70 -8.22 -9.95
CA THR A 59 -3.49 -8.87 -11.25
C THR A 59 -2.04 -8.70 -11.69
N THR A 60 -1.56 -9.55 -12.59
CA THR A 60 -0.19 -9.44 -13.12
C THR A 60 0.03 -8.12 -13.86
N GLU A 61 -1.01 -7.51 -14.44
CA GLU A 61 -0.94 -6.18 -15.08
C GLU A 61 -0.91 -5.01 -14.08
N ALA A 62 -1.36 -5.23 -12.84
CA ALA A 62 -1.36 -4.20 -11.80
C ALA A 62 0.00 -4.08 -11.08
N ILE A 63 0.83 -5.12 -11.13
CA ILE A 63 2.11 -5.21 -10.42
C ILE A 63 3.30 -5.07 -11.38
N PRO A 64 4.48 -4.65 -10.90
CA PRO A 64 5.67 -4.58 -11.74
C PRO A 64 6.12 -5.97 -12.22
N ASP A 65 6.78 -6.01 -13.39
CA ASP A 65 7.37 -7.23 -13.94
C ASP A 65 8.31 -7.91 -12.93
N GLY A 66 8.30 -9.24 -12.91
CA GLY A 66 9.12 -10.06 -12.02
C GLY A 66 8.53 -10.33 -10.64
N TYR A 67 7.42 -9.70 -10.29
CA TYR A 67 6.65 -10.02 -9.09
C TYR A 67 5.58 -11.09 -9.34
N ASN A 68 5.08 -11.66 -8.25
CA ASN A 68 3.98 -12.63 -8.29
C ASN A 68 2.84 -12.12 -7.41
N ILE A 69 1.62 -12.39 -7.81
CA ILE A 69 0.41 -12.22 -7.00
C ILE A 69 0.58 -13.04 -5.72
N ARG A 70 0.44 -12.42 -4.54
CA ARG A 70 0.66 -13.08 -3.24
C ARG A 70 -0.61 -13.23 -2.43
N SER A 71 -0.71 -14.29 -1.63
CA SER A 71 -1.85 -14.51 -0.73
C SER A 71 -1.50 -15.47 0.40
N THR A 72 -2.45 -15.71 1.30
CA THR A 72 -2.34 -16.71 2.37
C THR A 72 -2.37 -18.15 1.86
N SER A 73 -2.93 -18.40 0.68
CA SER A 73 -3.08 -19.73 0.09
C SER A 73 -3.19 -19.64 -1.43
N ALA A 74 -2.97 -20.74 -2.14
CA ALA A 74 -3.08 -20.85 -3.60
C ALA A 74 -4.55 -20.96 -4.05
N LEU A 75 -5.37 -20.00 -3.61
CA LEU A 75 -6.79 -19.93 -3.88
C LEU A 75 -7.10 -18.63 -4.61
N MET A 76 -7.56 -18.78 -5.85
CA MET A 76 -8.02 -17.66 -6.69
C MET A 76 -9.11 -16.86 -5.95
N SER A 77 -9.06 -15.54 -6.11
CA SER A 77 -10.12 -14.67 -5.59
C SER A 77 -11.40 -14.84 -6.42
N PRO A 78 -12.61 -14.79 -5.82
CA PRO A 78 -13.86 -14.69 -6.59
C PRO A 78 -13.92 -13.46 -7.51
N PHE A 79 -13.09 -12.45 -7.24
CA PHE A 79 -12.99 -11.20 -8.01
C PHE A 79 -11.71 -11.12 -8.86
N GLY A 80 -10.92 -12.20 -8.90
CA GLY A 80 -9.68 -12.28 -9.69
C GLY A 80 -9.74 -13.43 -10.67
N ASN A 81 -8.75 -13.49 -11.55
CA ASN A 81 -8.62 -14.49 -12.62
C ASN A 81 -7.31 -15.30 -12.53
N GLU A 82 -6.49 -15.06 -11.50
CA GLU A 82 -5.16 -15.64 -11.36
C GLU A 82 -4.96 -16.31 -9.99
N ILE A 83 -4.22 -17.42 -9.98
CA ILE A 83 -3.91 -18.15 -8.74
C ILE A 83 -2.69 -17.50 -8.07
N PRO A 84 -2.81 -16.99 -6.83
CA PRO A 84 -1.70 -16.36 -6.13
C PRO A 84 -0.68 -17.41 -5.62
N LYS A 85 0.57 -16.97 -5.46
CA LYS A 85 1.58 -17.71 -4.72
C LYS A 85 1.41 -17.48 -3.21
N PRO A 86 1.29 -18.55 -2.40
CA PRO A 86 1.25 -18.43 -0.94
C PRO A 86 2.48 -17.70 -0.39
N PHE A 87 2.30 -16.91 0.67
CA PHE A 87 3.40 -16.41 1.48
C PHE A 87 4.00 -17.54 2.34
N THR A 88 5.32 -17.55 2.52
CA THR A 88 5.97 -18.27 3.62
C THR A 88 5.86 -17.46 4.91
N THR A 89 6.12 -18.10 6.05
CA THR A 89 6.14 -17.44 7.36
C THR A 89 7.14 -16.27 7.40
N GLU A 90 8.29 -16.43 6.78
CA GLU A 90 9.35 -15.42 6.71
C GLU A 90 8.90 -14.21 5.89
N GLU A 91 8.21 -14.46 4.77
CA GLU A 91 7.66 -13.39 3.93
C GLU A 91 6.52 -12.66 4.63
N VAL A 92 5.67 -13.35 5.42
CA VAL A 92 4.67 -12.68 6.27
C VAL A 92 5.35 -11.78 7.29
N LYS A 93 6.41 -12.25 7.97
CA LYS A 93 7.17 -11.42 8.91
C LYS A 93 7.79 -10.20 8.23
N ALA A 94 8.33 -10.37 7.02
CA ALA A 94 8.85 -9.27 6.22
C ALA A 94 7.73 -8.28 5.84
N LEU A 95 6.56 -8.77 5.45
CA LEU A 95 5.41 -7.94 5.11
C LEU A 95 4.93 -7.12 6.32
N VAL A 96 4.90 -7.70 7.53
CA VAL A 96 4.60 -6.95 8.76
C VAL A 96 5.58 -5.80 8.97
N GLN A 97 6.88 -6.01 8.72
CA GLN A 97 7.87 -4.93 8.76
C GLN A 97 7.60 -3.87 7.68
N ARG A 98 7.21 -4.27 6.47
CA ARG A 98 6.84 -3.33 5.39
C ARG A 98 5.65 -2.44 5.77
N TYR A 99 4.64 -2.97 6.47
CA TYR A 99 3.57 -2.15 7.03
C TYR A 99 4.10 -1.12 8.05
N GLY A 100 5.00 -1.53 8.94
CA GLY A 100 5.65 -0.63 9.90
C GLY A 100 6.47 0.47 9.21
N ASP A 101 7.26 0.09 8.20
CA ASP A 101 8.06 1.02 7.41
C ASP A 101 7.16 2.01 6.65
N ALA A 102 6.06 1.55 6.05
CA ALA A 102 5.09 2.40 5.35
C ALA A 102 4.39 3.38 6.29
N ALA A 103 4.01 2.95 7.50
CA ALA A 103 3.46 3.84 8.52
C ALA A 103 4.47 4.91 8.96
N LEU A 104 5.74 4.54 9.14
CA LEU A 104 6.81 5.50 9.41
C LEU A 104 6.97 6.51 8.26
N ARG A 105 6.90 6.05 7.01
CA ARG A 105 6.96 6.94 5.84
C ARG A 105 5.73 7.84 5.74
N ALA A 106 4.53 7.36 6.02
CA ALA A 106 3.32 8.19 6.08
C ALA A 106 3.50 9.32 7.09
N ARG A 107 4.00 9.02 8.29
CA ARG A 107 4.34 10.04 9.29
C ARG A 107 5.40 11.01 8.78
N LYS A 108 6.45 10.54 8.11
CA LYS A 108 7.47 11.41 7.47
C LYS A 108 6.88 12.31 6.37
N CYS A 109 5.81 11.87 5.69
CA CYS A 109 5.08 12.69 4.72
C CYS A 109 4.19 13.74 5.39
N GLY A 110 3.97 13.67 6.70
CA GLY A 110 3.11 14.60 7.43
C GLY A 110 1.65 14.16 7.56
N PHE A 111 1.32 12.90 7.26
CA PHE A 111 0.03 12.34 7.67
C PHE A 111 -0.05 12.25 9.21
N ASP A 112 -1.28 12.34 9.74
CA ASP A 112 -1.57 12.35 11.19
C ASP A 112 -1.54 10.95 11.82
#